data_AF-A0A376Y742-F1
#
_entry.id   AF-A0A376Y742-F1
#
_cell.length_a   1.000
_cell.length_b   1.000
_cell.length_c   1.000
_cell.angle_alpha   90.00
_cell.angle_beta   90.00
_cell.angle_gamma   90.00
#
_symmetry.space_group_name_H-M   'P 1'
#
loop_
_entity.id
_entity.type
_entity.pdbx_description
1 polymer ?
#
loop_
_entity_poly.entity_id
_entity_poly.type
_entity_poly.pdbx_seq_one_letter_code
_entity_poly.pdbx_strand_id
1 'polypeptide(L)' 'MVTFPVWGDVIDVGPLHITIIEANDYRVDLVRIVKEQPAHDEDE' A
#
# COMPACT_ATOMS: atom_id res chain seq x y z
N MET A 1 16.42 -6.89 -13.54
CA MET A 1 16.60 -7.07 -12.10
C MET A 1 15.24 -6.87 -11.46
N VAL A 2 14.70 -7.86 -10.76
CA VAL A 2 13.47 -7.69 -9.96
C VAL A 2 13.90 -7.18 -8.59
N THR A 3 13.40 -6.03 -8.18
CA THR A 3 13.65 -5.46 -6.85
C THR A 3 12.64 -6.04 -5.88
N PHE A 4 13.11 -6.61 -4.77
CA PHE A 4 12.23 -7.05 -3.70
C PHE A 4 11.75 -5.83 -2.90
N PRO A 5 10.45 -5.75 -2.58
CA PRO A 5 9.94 -4.65 -1.78
C PRO A 5 10.53 -4.66 -0.36
N VAL A 6 10.88 -3.48 0.16
CA VAL A 6 11.48 -3.30 1.49
C VAL A 6 10.53 -2.59 2.46
N TRP A 7 10.90 -2.58 3.74
CA TRP A 7 10.18 -1.84 4.77
C TRP A 7 10.01 -0.36 4.39
N GLY A 8 8.78 0.13 4.44
CA GLY A 8 8.44 1.51 4.09
C GLY A 8 8.10 1.75 2.62
N ASP A 9 8.30 0.77 1.74
CA ASP A 9 7.86 0.89 0.34
C ASP A 9 6.34 1.09 0.26
N VAL A 10 5.93 1.96 -0.67
CA VAL A 10 4.53 2.23 -0.98
C VAL A 10 4.24 1.74 -2.39
N ILE A 11 3.22 0.91 -2.52
CA ILE A 11 2.72 0.40 -3.78
C ILE A 11 1.32 0.95 -3.99
N ASP A 12 1.18 1.76 -5.03
CA ASP A 12 -0.10 2.32 -5.45
C ASP A 12 -0.78 1.37 -6.42
N VAL A 13 -1.87 0.77 -5.96
CA VAL A 13 -2.79 -0.01 -6.78
C VAL A 13 -4.13 0.66 -6.58
N GLY A 14 -4.38 1.76 -7.30
CA GLY A 14 -5.55 2.62 -7.06
C GLY A 14 -6.84 1.82 -6.88
N PRO A 15 -7.83 2.23 -6.06
CA PRO A 15 -7.83 3.28 -5.04
C PRO A 15 -7.11 2.81 -3.75
N LEU A 16 -6.20 1.86 -3.82
CA LEU A 16 -5.51 1.31 -2.64
C LEU A 16 -4.07 1.83 -2.58
N HIS A 17 -3.72 2.35 -1.41
CA HIS A 17 -2.35 2.62 -1.01
C HIS A 17 -1.89 1.51 -0.08
N ILE A 18 -0.89 0.73 -0.52
CA ILE A 18 -0.33 -0.38 0.23
C ILE A 18 1.05 0.04 0.74
N THR A 19 1.20 0.16 2.06
CA THR A 19 2.50 0.39 2.71
C THR A 19 3.04 -0.91 3.28
N ILE A 20 4.30 -1.23 3.01
CA ILE A 20 4.98 -2.37 3.60
C ILE A 20 5.44 -2.03 5.02
N ILE A 21 4.90 -2.76 6.00
CA ILE A 21 5.18 -2.54 7.43
C ILE A 21 6.19 -3.56 7.95
N GLU A 22 6.24 -4.77 7.39
CA GLU A 22 7.28 -5.77 7.70
C GLU A 22 7.55 -6.64 6.46
N ALA A 23 8.83 -6.81 6.12
CA ALA A 23 9.30 -7.67 5.05
C ALA A 23 10.66 -8.26 5.39
N ASN A 24 10.93 -9.43 4.82
CA ASN A 24 12.24 -10.08 4.82
C ASN A 24 12.77 -10.21 3.39
N ASP A 25 13.96 -10.79 3.24
CA ASP A 25 14.66 -10.90 1.95
C ASP A 25 13.97 -11.84 0.94
N TYR A 26 12.82 -12.43 1.29
CA TYR A 26 12.06 -13.36 0.45
C TYR A 26 10.56 -13.04 0.33
N ARG A 27 9.94 -12.46 1.37
CA ARG A 27 8.49 -12.20 1.43
C ARG A 27 8.15 -10.96 2.23
N VAL A 28 6.96 -10.45 1.98
CA VAL A 28 6.31 -9.42 2.80
C VAL A 28 5.46 -10.13 3.86
N ASP A 29 5.65 -9.79 5.13
CA ASP A 29 4.95 -10.39 6.26
C ASP A 29 3.73 -9.55 6.67
N LEU A 30 3.84 -8.22 6.62
CA LEU A 30 2.77 -7.29 7.02
C LEU A 30 2.68 -6.06 6.11
N VAL A 31 1.45 -5.72 5.72
CA VAL A 31 1.12 -4.50 4.98
C VAL A 31 0.00 -3.72 5.64
N ARG A 32 0.05 -2.40 5.51
CA ARG A 32 -1.07 -1.50 5.79
C ARG A 32 -1.72 -1.13 4.46
N ILE A 33 -3.03 -1.36 4.35
CA ILE A 33 -3.80 -0.98 3.17
C ILE A 33 -4.75 0.14 3.55
N VAL A 34 -4.68 1.24 2.81
CA VAL A 34 -5.63 2.35 2.91
C VAL A 34 -6.37 2.43 1.59
N LYS A 35 -7.70 2.42 1.63
CA LYS A 35 -8.52 2.75 0.47
C LYS A 35 -8.68 4.26 0.44
N GLU A 36 -8.35 4.92 -0.67
CA GLU A 36 -8.80 6.27 -0.95
C GLU A 36 -10.32 6.29 -0.79
N GLN A 37 -10.77 7.01 0.23
CA GLN A 37 -12.17 7.36 0.29
C GLN A 37 -12.43 8.21 -0.96
N PRO A 38 -13.41 7.85 -1.82
CA PRO A 38 -13.88 8.82 -2.79
C PRO A 38 -14.26 10.05 -1.98
N ALA A 39 -13.83 11.24 -2.43
CA ALA A 39 -14.39 12.47 -1.93
C ALA A 39 -15.90 12.29 -2.02
N HIS A 40 -16.55 12.18 -0.86
CA HIS A 40 -17.98 12.16 -0.80
C HIS A 40 -18.33 13.55 -1.32
N ASP A 41 -18.77 13.65 -2.57
CA ASP A 41 -19.50 14.84 -3.02
C ASP A 41 -20.73 14.87 -2.11
N GLU A 42 -20.59 15.60 -1.00
CA GLU A 42 -21.68 16.12 -0.20
C GLU A 42 -22.41 17.15 -1.08
N ASP A 43 -23.11 16.68 -2.11
CA ASP A 43 -24.17 17.46 -2.75
C ASP A 43 -25.45 17.18 -1.93
N GLU A 44 -25.65 18.04 -0.94
CA GLU A 44 -26.90 18.25 -0.19
C GLU A 44 -28.07 18.63 -1.12
#